data_AF-A0A1W1VY49-F1
#
_entry.id   AF-A0A1W1VY49-F1
#
_cell.length_a   1.000
_cell.length_b   1.000
_cell.length_c   1.000
_cell.angle_alpha   90.00
_cell.angle_beta   90.00
_cell.angle_gamma   90.00
#
_symmetry.space_group_name_H-M   'P 1'
#
loop_
_entity.id
_entity.type
_entity.pdbx_description
1 polymer ?
#
loop_
_entity_poly.entity_id
_entity_poly.type
_entity_poly.pdbx_seq_one_letter_code
_entity_poly.pdbx_strand_id
1 'polypeptide(L)'
;MKIIYHCFGGTHSSIVAAALHLGWLPREHLPSAAEIQAIPYFDQRRRGEEGEIKFLGRDSYGHEIYAVGKRGMGTLLENFLYDLAEALKLPRGELLLLDTTPLVNCWMALGGFLSRRLGLTFLGRPLVTWGVKRAYPSLVSLVETLSPLRVSSFPVELSPREKPSRLLIFTSSRTLALALAAATLYLRVSAGSPLEYLDEYPRENTFWKKKPGQLLFVGEDPYGLKVYATAIGPYFNLLHQIVEGFLSLWGLDKDSVRLIKVDRYASPLTHLGSLLHLPWVFHWGLRRSYSHFSKLISEVKLDAGSKISDNGSEK
;
A
#
# COMPACT_ATOMS: atom_id res chain seq x y z
N MET A 1 10.28 -14.47 7.93
CA MET A 1 10.17 -13.23 7.12
C MET A 1 9.04 -13.37 6.12
N LYS A 2 8.45 -12.24 5.71
CA LYS A 2 7.44 -12.11 4.66
C LYS A 2 8.06 -11.39 3.47
N ILE A 3 8.13 -12.07 2.33
CA ILE A 3 8.75 -11.56 1.10
C ILE A 3 7.65 -11.32 0.08
N ILE A 4 7.48 -10.08 -0.36
CA ILE A 4 6.41 -9.67 -1.28
C ILE A 4 7.01 -9.20 -2.60
N TYR A 5 6.86 -10.00 -3.63
CA TYR A 5 7.18 -9.61 -5.00
C TYR A 5 6.06 -8.76 -5.58
N HIS A 6 6.38 -7.62 -6.17
CA HIS A 6 5.37 -6.78 -6.80
C HIS A 6 5.76 -6.29 -8.19
N CYS A 7 4.74 -6.14 -9.04
CA CYS A 7 4.85 -5.44 -10.32
C CYS A 7 3.53 -4.75 -10.65
N PHE A 8 3.45 -4.13 -11.83
CA PHE A 8 2.22 -3.46 -12.26
C PHE A 8 0.99 -4.38 -12.21
N GLY A 9 1.12 -5.59 -12.77
CA GLY A 9 0.02 -6.56 -12.90
C GLY A 9 -0.10 -7.54 -11.72
N GLY A 10 0.97 -7.85 -11.01
CA GLY A 10 0.94 -8.92 -10.01
C GLY A 10 0.66 -10.31 -10.60
N THR A 11 0.91 -10.51 -11.90
CA THR A 11 0.46 -11.71 -12.66
C THR A 11 1.53 -12.42 -13.45
N HIS A 12 2.66 -11.77 -13.70
CA HIS A 12 3.68 -12.25 -14.64
C HIS A 12 5.05 -12.23 -13.99
N SER A 13 5.77 -11.10 -14.02
CA SER A 13 7.14 -11.02 -13.48
C SER A 13 7.21 -11.30 -11.98
N SER A 14 6.29 -10.77 -11.16
CA SER A 14 6.27 -11.02 -9.72
C SER A 14 5.93 -12.48 -9.38
N ILE A 15 5.00 -13.10 -10.13
CA ILE A 15 4.62 -14.51 -9.95
C ILE A 15 5.77 -15.44 -10.35
N VAL A 16 6.43 -15.17 -11.48
CA VAL A 16 7.57 -15.98 -11.93
C VAL A 16 8.77 -15.82 -10.99
N ALA A 17 9.05 -14.61 -10.50
CA ALA A 17 10.10 -14.38 -9.51
C ALA A 17 9.81 -15.11 -8.18
N ALA A 18 8.57 -15.07 -7.72
CA ALA A 18 8.15 -15.84 -6.54
C ALA A 18 8.26 -17.35 -6.74
N ALA A 19 7.88 -17.88 -7.91
CA ALA A 19 8.04 -19.29 -8.25
C ALA A 19 9.53 -19.72 -8.32
N LEU A 20 10.39 -18.90 -8.90
CA LEU A 20 11.85 -19.08 -8.88
C LEU A 20 12.41 -19.06 -7.46
N HIS A 21 11.87 -18.19 -6.60
CA HIS A 21 12.25 -18.14 -5.19
C HIS A 21 11.96 -19.47 -4.50
N LEU A 22 10.77 -20.00 -4.71
CA LEU A 22 10.28 -21.26 -4.14
C LEU A 22 10.90 -22.51 -4.76
N GLY A 23 11.76 -22.36 -5.78
CA GLY A 23 12.40 -23.50 -6.46
C GLY A 23 11.46 -24.27 -7.38
N TRP A 24 10.33 -23.70 -7.79
CA TRP A 24 9.38 -24.33 -8.71
C TRP A 24 9.82 -24.29 -10.16
N LEU A 25 10.84 -23.48 -10.46
CA LEU A 25 11.35 -23.28 -11.80
C LEU A 25 12.88 -23.43 -11.81
N PRO A 26 13.46 -23.97 -12.91
CA PRO A 26 14.90 -24.18 -13.05
C PRO A 26 15.66 -22.85 -13.11
N ARG A 27 16.89 -22.80 -12.60
CA ARG A 27 17.72 -21.58 -12.67
C ARG A 27 18.74 -21.63 -13.80
N GLU A 28 19.14 -22.84 -14.14
CA GLU A 28 20.25 -23.17 -15.03
C GLU A 28 19.80 -23.18 -16.50
N HIS A 29 18.51 -23.34 -16.75
CA HIS A 29 17.94 -23.37 -18.10
C HIS A 29 16.58 -22.66 -18.18
N LEU A 30 16.16 -22.37 -19.40
CA LEU A 30 14.84 -21.79 -19.64
C LEU A 30 13.73 -22.84 -19.41
N PRO A 31 12.64 -22.48 -18.72
CA PRO A 31 11.49 -23.34 -18.58
C PRO A 31 10.69 -23.41 -19.89
N SER A 32 9.96 -24.50 -20.05
CA SER A 32 8.94 -24.69 -21.06
C SER A 32 7.76 -23.72 -20.87
N ALA A 33 6.94 -23.57 -21.91
CA ALA A 33 5.72 -22.76 -21.80
C ALA A 33 4.72 -23.38 -20.82
N ALA A 34 4.67 -24.71 -20.76
CA ALA A 34 3.78 -25.44 -19.86
C ALA A 34 4.16 -25.22 -18.40
N GLU A 35 5.44 -25.28 -18.05
CA GLU A 35 5.93 -25.00 -16.70
C GLU A 35 5.57 -23.57 -16.25
N ILE A 36 5.78 -22.57 -17.12
CA ILE A 36 5.41 -21.18 -16.81
C ILE A 36 3.91 -21.04 -16.58
N GLN A 37 3.09 -21.66 -17.42
CA GLN A 37 1.63 -21.56 -17.34
C GLN A 37 1.02 -22.36 -16.18
N ALA A 38 1.74 -23.36 -15.69
CA ALA A 38 1.34 -24.16 -14.53
C ALA A 38 1.54 -23.43 -13.19
N ILE A 39 2.31 -22.33 -13.16
CA ILE A 39 2.53 -21.56 -11.94
C ILE A 39 1.19 -21.01 -11.42
N PRO A 40 0.85 -21.22 -10.13
CA PRO A 40 -0.30 -20.62 -9.50
C PRO A 40 -0.39 -19.11 -9.75
N TYR A 41 -1.60 -18.63 -10.06
CA TYR A 41 -1.93 -17.22 -10.34
C TYR A 41 -1.31 -16.61 -11.60
N PHE A 42 -0.48 -17.33 -12.35
CA PHE A 42 0.14 -16.82 -13.57
C PHE A 42 -0.91 -16.51 -14.64
N ASP A 43 -0.96 -15.26 -15.09
CA ASP A 43 -1.95 -14.76 -16.06
C ASP A 43 -3.42 -15.12 -15.71
N GLN A 44 -3.75 -15.27 -14.42
CA GLN A 44 -5.07 -15.69 -13.96
C GLN A 44 -5.84 -14.60 -13.19
N ARG A 45 -5.24 -13.42 -12.97
CA ARG A 45 -5.89 -12.34 -12.22
C ARG A 45 -7.19 -11.89 -12.89
N ARG A 46 -8.24 -11.75 -12.09
CA ARG A 46 -9.53 -11.18 -12.49
C ARG A 46 -9.59 -9.67 -12.20
N ARG A 47 -10.56 -8.99 -12.80
CA ARG A 47 -10.83 -7.57 -12.52
C ARG A 47 -11.31 -7.41 -11.08
N GLY A 48 -10.73 -6.49 -10.32
CA GLY A 48 -11.00 -6.29 -8.89
C GLY A 48 -10.01 -7.00 -7.96
N GLU A 49 -9.18 -7.92 -8.47
CA GLU A 49 -8.09 -8.54 -7.71
C GLU A 49 -6.80 -7.70 -7.74
N GLU A 50 -6.87 -6.47 -8.22
CA GLU A 50 -5.75 -5.53 -8.14
C GLU A 50 -5.43 -5.21 -6.67
N GLY A 51 -4.19 -5.44 -6.22
CA GLY A 51 -3.79 -5.15 -4.84
C GLY A 51 -4.04 -6.28 -3.85
N GLU A 52 -4.66 -7.39 -4.28
CA GLU A 52 -4.69 -8.60 -3.48
C GLU A 52 -3.27 -9.16 -3.30
N ILE A 53 -2.87 -9.37 -2.04
CA ILE A 53 -1.60 -10.02 -1.71
C ILE A 53 -1.82 -11.53 -1.74
N LYS A 54 -1.27 -12.18 -2.76
CA LYS A 54 -1.44 -13.62 -2.98
C LYS A 54 -0.29 -14.38 -2.34
N PHE A 55 -0.61 -15.35 -1.48
CA PHE A 55 0.36 -16.26 -0.90
C PHE A 55 0.71 -17.35 -1.92
N LEU A 56 2.00 -17.57 -2.18
CA LEU A 56 2.45 -18.65 -3.06
C LEU A 56 2.98 -19.85 -2.27
N GLY A 57 3.68 -19.64 -1.17
CA GLY A 57 4.22 -20.74 -0.39
C GLY A 57 5.27 -20.30 0.63
N ARG A 58 5.92 -21.28 1.24
CA ARG A 58 7.07 -21.08 2.12
C ARG A 58 8.31 -21.66 1.48
N ASP A 59 9.42 -20.92 1.53
CA ASP A 59 10.71 -21.43 1.07
C ASP A 59 11.32 -22.41 2.07
N SER A 60 12.49 -22.98 1.73
CA SER A 60 13.21 -23.93 2.59
C SER A 60 13.71 -23.34 3.91
N TYR A 61 13.64 -22.01 4.08
CA TYR A 61 14.09 -21.28 5.26
C TYR A 61 12.92 -20.75 6.09
N GLY A 62 11.69 -21.16 5.76
CA GLY A 62 10.46 -20.77 6.45
C GLY A 62 10.00 -19.34 6.14
N HIS A 63 10.54 -18.70 5.11
CA HIS A 63 10.05 -17.40 4.64
C HIS A 63 8.77 -17.56 3.84
N GLU A 64 7.78 -16.72 4.14
CA GLU A 64 6.51 -16.70 3.43
C GLU A 64 6.62 -15.82 2.19
N ILE A 65 6.31 -16.40 1.02
CA ILE A 65 6.46 -15.75 -0.28
C ILE A 65 5.09 -15.33 -0.81
N TYR A 66 4.99 -14.06 -1.19
CA TYR A 66 3.78 -13.44 -1.68
C TYR A 66 4.01 -12.70 -3.00
N ALA A 67 2.93 -12.43 -3.73
CA ALA A 67 2.93 -11.54 -4.87
C ALA A 67 1.75 -10.55 -4.84
N VAL A 68 1.98 -9.32 -5.29
CA VAL A 68 0.92 -8.30 -5.38
C VAL A 68 1.06 -7.42 -6.62
N GLY A 69 -0.09 -6.97 -7.16
CA GLY A 69 -0.14 -6.02 -8.28
C GLY A 69 -0.27 -4.57 -7.80
N LYS A 70 0.74 -3.74 -8.02
CA LYS A 70 0.79 -2.35 -7.54
C LYS A 70 0.33 -1.28 -8.54
N ARG A 71 -0.02 -1.68 -9.77
CA ARG A 71 -0.36 -0.74 -10.85
C ARG A 71 0.70 0.36 -10.97
N GLY A 72 0.27 1.62 -11.10
CA GLY A 72 1.16 2.78 -11.24
C GLY A 72 1.64 3.39 -9.91
N MET A 73 1.51 2.68 -8.79
CA MET A 73 2.00 3.19 -7.50
C MET A 73 3.53 3.37 -7.48
N GLY A 74 4.29 2.59 -8.26
CA GLY A 74 5.75 2.72 -8.28
C GLY A 74 6.36 2.54 -6.89
N THR A 75 7.25 3.42 -6.47
CA THR A 75 7.88 3.40 -5.13
C THR A 75 6.95 3.84 -4.00
N LEU A 76 5.78 4.40 -4.32
CA LEU A 76 4.75 4.81 -3.34
C LEU A 76 4.35 3.64 -2.45
N LEU A 77 4.16 2.46 -3.06
CA LEU A 77 3.78 1.25 -2.33
C LEU A 77 4.83 0.86 -1.29
N GLU A 78 6.10 0.86 -1.70
CA GLU A 78 7.20 0.44 -0.84
C GLU A 78 7.38 1.39 0.34
N ASN A 79 7.42 2.70 0.07
CA ASN A 79 7.48 3.72 1.12
C ASN A 79 6.33 3.56 2.12
N PHE A 80 5.10 3.40 1.60
CA PHE A 80 3.92 3.29 2.43
C PHE A 80 3.94 2.04 3.30
N LEU A 81 4.26 0.87 2.75
CA LEU A 81 4.24 -0.38 3.50
C LEU A 81 5.38 -0.47 4.53
N TYR A 82 6.57 0.07 4.22
CA TYR A 82 7.65 0.15 5.21
C TYR A 82 7.29 1.10 6.36
N ASP A 83 6.79 2.31 6.05
CA ASP A 83 6.36 3.24 7.10
C ASP A 83 5.16 2.68 7.90
N LEU A 84 4.27 1.93 7.24
CA LEU A 84 3.13 1.29 7.92
C LEU A 84 3.61 0.20 8.87
N ALA A 85 4.58 -0.62 8.43
CA ALA A 85 5.20 -1.62 9.28
C ALA A 85 5.82 -0.99 10.53
N GLU A 86 6.55 0.12 10.36
CA GLU A 86 7.13 0.89 11.46
C GLU A 86 6.05 1.47 12.40
N ALA A 87 4.99 2.07 11.85
CA ALA A 87 3.88 2.62 12.62
C ALA A 87 3.13 1.55 13.45
N LEU A 88 3.06 0.32 12.93
CA LEU A 88 2.49 -0.85 13.60
C LEU A 88 3.49 -1.56 14.53
N LYS A 89 4.71 -1.03 14.69
CA LYS A 89 5.82 -1.65 15.45
C LYS A 89 6.15 -3.07 14.97
N LEU A 90 5.97 -3.35 13.69
CA LEU A 90 6.32 -4.63 13.09
C LEU A 90 7.84 -4.73 12.91
N PRO A 91 8.43 -5.92 13.11
CA PRO A 91 9.88 -6.11 13.00
C PRO A 91 10.34 -5.81 11.57
N ARG A 92 11.16 -4.76 11.41
CA ARG A 92 11.64 -4.30 10.10
C ARG A 92 12.39 -5.38 9.32
N GLY A 93 13.09 -6.27 10.01
CA GLY A 93 13.81 -7.41 9.43
C GLY A 93 12.90 -8.53 8.91
N GLU A 94 11.59 -8.47 9.14
CA GLU A 94 10.65 -9.51 8.72
C GLU A 94 9.81 -9.12 7.49
N LEU A 95 9.99 -7.94 6.91
CA LEU A 95 9.31 -7.52 5.68
C LEU A 95 10.33 -7.21 4.58
N LEU A 96 10.18 -7.85 3.43
CA LEU A 96 10.98 -7.56 2.23
C LEU A 96 10.06 -7.33 1.03
N LEU A 97 10.13 -6.14 0.44
CA LEU A 97 9.40 -5.77 -0.77
C LEU A 97 10.34 -5.77 -1.97
N LEU A 98 9.95 -6.44 -3.05
CA LEU A 98 10.81 -6.62 -4.24
C LEU A 98 10.11 -6.17 -5.51
N ASP A 99 10.65 -5.12 -6.15
CA ASP A 99 10.13 -4.63 -7.42
C ASP A 99 10.62 -5.47 -8.60
N THR A 100 9.68 -6.09 -9.29
CA THR A 100 9.93 -6.80 -10.56
C THR A 100 9.42 -6.00 -11.77
N THR A 101 8.95 -4.77 -11.56
CA THR A 101 8.52 -3.87 -12.65
C THR A 101 9.64 -3.57 -13.65
N PRO A 102 10.90 -3.33 -13.24
CA PRO A 102 12.00 -3.09 -14.19
C PRO A 102 12.28 -4.28 -15.13
N LEU A 103 11.85 -5.49 -14.74
CA LEU A 103 12.04 -6.72 -15.52
C LEU A 103 10.88 -6.99 -16.49
N VAL A 104 9.84 -6.15 -16.49
CA VAL A 104 8.70 -6.26 -17.41
C VAL A 104 9.07 -5.65 -18.75
N ASN A 105 9.01 -6.46 -19.81
CA ASN A 105 9.24 -6.00 -21.18
C ASN A 105 7.91 -5.74 -21.94
N CYS A 106 8.02 -5.14 -23.13
CA CYS A 106 6.87 -4.80 -23.97
C CYS A 106 6.00 -6.00 -24.34
N TRP A 107 6.57 -7.20 -24.45
CA TRP A 107 5.84 -8.42 -24.79
C TRP A 107 4.97 -8.91 -23.64
N MET A 108 5.49 -8.85 -22.40
CA MET A 108 4.68 -9.09 -21.21
C MET A 108 3.56 -8.05 -21.08
N ALA A 109 3.87 -6.77 -21.32
CA ALA A 109 2.88 -5.69 -21.21
C ALA A 109 1.75 -5.84 -22.26
N LEU A 110 2.12 -6.05 -23.52
CA LEU A 110 1.17 -6.24 -24.62
C LEU A 110 0.38 -7.55 -24.45
N GLY A 111 1.06 -8.64 -24.12
CA GLY A 111 0.41 -9.93 -23.90
C GLY A 111 -0.53 -9.90 -22.70
N GLY A 112 -0.15 -9.19 -21.63
CA GLY A 112 -0.99 -8.94 -20.46
C GLY A 112 -2.21 -8.10 -20.80
N PHE A 113 -2.06 -7.08 -21.66
CA PHE A 113 -3.19 -6.31 -22.16
C PHE A 113 -4.17 -7.17 -22.98
N LEU A 114 -3.66 -7.94 -23.95
CA LEU A 114 -4.47 -8.81 -24.79
C LEU A 114 -5.22 -9.87 -23.96
N SER A 115 -4.52 -10.56 -23.07
CA SER A 115 -5.11 -11.63 -22.25
C SER A 115 -6.04 -11.10 -21.16
N ARG A 116 -5.63 -10.08 -20.39
CA ARG A 116 -6.35 -9.64 -19.19
C ARG A 116 -7.38 -8.56 -19.46
N ARG A 117 -7.17 -7.71 -20.47
CA ARG A 117 -8.07 -6.59 -20.75
C ARG A 117 -9.01 -6.85 -21.92
N LEU A 118 -8.53 -7.53 -22.97
CA LEU A 118 -9.36 -7.92 -24.11
C LEU A 118 -9.92 -9.34 -24.00
N GLY A 119 -9.49 -10.13 -23.01
CA GLY A 119 -9.92 -11.52 -22.86
C GLY A 119 -9.36 -12.48 -23.93
N LEU A 120 -8.47 -12.01 -24.80
CA LEU A 120 -7.86 -12.77 -25.89
C LEU A 120 -6.71 -13.64 -25.35
N THR A 121 -7.04 -14.57 -24.46
CA THR A 121 -6.06 -15.40 -23.74
C THR A 121 -5.21 -16.25 -24.68
N PHE A 122 -5.79 -16.73 -25.79
CA PHE A 122 -5.08 -17.51 -26.81
C PHE A 122 -3.93 -16.73 -27.47
N LEU A 123 -4.08 -15.41 -27.66
CA LEU A 123 -3.03 -14.56 -28.22
C LEU A 123 -2.12 -13.98 -27.13
N GLY A 124 -2.70 -13.57 -26.02
CA GLY A 124 -1.98 -12.91 -24.94
C GLY A 124 -1.02 -13.85 -24.21
N ARG A 125 -1.43 -15.09 -23.87
CA ARG A 125 -0.60 -16.02 -23.08
C ARG A 125 0.69 -16.44 -23.78
N PRO A 126 0.70 -16.80 -25.07
CA PRO A 126 1.95 -17.06 -25.78
C PRO A 126 2.89 -15.85 -25.77
N LEU A 127 2.35 -14.64 -25.96
CA LEU A 127 3.13 -13.41 -25.97
C LEU A 127 3.74 -13.09 -24.60
N VAL A 128 2.96 -13.23 -23.53
CA VAL A 128 3.45 -13.11 -22.15
C VAL A 128 4.53 -14.15 -21.88
N THR A 129 4.29 -15.41 -22.24
CA THR A 129 5.24 -16.51 -22.02
C THR A 129 6.56 -16.23 -22.71
N TRP A 130 6.51 -15.73 -23.95
CA TRP A 130 7.71 -15.33 -24.67
C TRP A 130 8.42 -14.15 -23.99
N GLY A 131 7.66 -13.15 -23.53
CA GLY A 131 8.19 -12.06 -22.72
C GLY A 131 8.90 -12.55 -21.45
N VAL A 132 8.30 -13.51 -20.73
CA VAL A 132 8.90 -14.16 -19.54
C VAL A 132 10.21 -14.85 -19.88
N LYS A 133 10.25 -15.67 -20.94
CA LYS A 133 11.48 -16.35 -21.34
C LYS A 133 12.61 -15.38 -21.66
N ARG A 134 12.31 -14.23 -22.26
CA ARG A 134 13.31 -13.17 -22.54
C ARG A 134 13.84 -12.49 -21.28
N ALA A 135 12.99 -12.27 -20.29
CA ALA A 135 13.38 -11.67 -19.01
C ALA A 135 13.93 -12.69 -18.00
N TYR A 136 13.91 -13.98 -18.34
CA TYR A 136 14.17 -15.06 -17.41
C TYR A 136 15.55 -15.01 -16.76
N PRO A 137 16.65 -14.77 -17.50
CA PRO A 137 17.98 -14.67 -16.88
C PRO A 137 18.04 -13.54 -15.84
N SER A 138 17.39 -12.40 -16.11
CA SER A 138 17.33 -11.28 -15.16
C SER A 138 16.45 -11.58 -13.95
N LEU A 139 15.37 -12.36 -14.12
CA LEU A 139 14.55 -12.83 -13.01
C LEU A 139 15.32 -13.81 -12.12
N VAL A 140 16.10 -14.72 -12.71
CA VAL A 140 17.00 -15.63 -11.97
C VAL A 140 18.02 -14.82 -11.19
N SER A 141 18.72 -13.88 -11.85
CA SER A 141 19.71 -13.01 -11.20
C SER A 141 19.12 -12.21 -10.04
N LEU A 142 17.91 -11.66 -10.20
CA LEU A 142 17.20 -10.98 -9.10
C LEU A 142 16.99 -11.92 -7.90
N VAL A 143 16.55 -13.15 -8.13
CA VAL A 143 16.31 -14.11 -7.04
C VAL A 143 17.62 -14.59 -6.42
N GLU A 144 18.69 -14.71 -7.19
CA GLU A 144 20.01 -15.12 -6.70
C GLU A 144 20.66 -14.07 -5.80
N THR A 145 20.45 -12.77 -6.06
CA THR A 145 20.92 -11.71 -5.15
C THR A 145 20.33 -11.79 -3.75
N LEU A 146 19.21 -12.53 -3.57
CA LEU A 146 18.56 -12.77 -2.29
C LEU A 146 19.08 -14.01 -1.56
N SER A 147 20.01 -14.77 -2.15
CA SER A 147 20.59 -15.97 -1.55
C SER A 147 21.24 -15.74 -0.17
N PRO A 148 21.85 -14.58 0.14
CA PRO A 148 22.35 -14.31 1.50
C PRO A 148 21.23 -14.23 2.55
N LEU A 149 20.06 -13.70 2.18
CA LEU A 149 18.90 -13.57 3.09
C LEU A 149 18.28 -14.92 3.42
N ARG A 150 18.42 -15.89 2.52
CA ARG A 150 18.04 -17.28 2.76
C ARG A 150 18.84 -17.89 3.91
N VAL A 151 20.11 -17.55 4.07
CA VAL A 151 20.97 -18.15 5.11
C VAL A 151 20.68 -17.56 6.50
N SER A 152 20.21 -16.32 6.58
CA SER A 152 19.90 -15.64 7.85
C SER A 152 18.52 -16.01 8.39
N SER A 153 18.36 -17.22 8.92
CA SER A 153 17.20 -17.60 9.73
C SER A 153 17.52 -17.36 11.21
N PHE A 154 17.11 -16.21 11.74
CA PHE A 154 17.07 -16.03 13.19
C PHE A 154 15.75 -16.59 13.71
N PRO A 155 15.75 -17.50 14.70
CA PRO A 155 14.55 -17.80 15.45
C PRO A 155 14.20 -16.54 16.25
N VAL A 156 13.30 -15.73 15.71
CA VAL A 156 12.71 -14.63 16.47
C VAL A 156 11.53 -15.21 17.21
N GLU A 157 11.72 -15.41 18.51
CA GLU A 157 10.60 -15.54 19.44
C GLU A 157 9.75 -14.29 19.30
N LEU A 158 8.53 -14.45 18.78
CA LEU A 158 7.55 -13.38 18.72
C LEU A 158 7.20 -13.01 20.16
N SER A 159 7.85 -11.96 20.69
CA SER A 159 7.46 -11.36 21.97
C SER A 159 5.95 -11.13 22.00
N PRO A 160 5.30 -11.25 23.17
CA PRO A 160 3.86 -11.04 23.31
C PRO A 160 3.50 -9.73 22.64
N ARG A 161 2.72 -9.80 21.55
CA ARG A 161 2.37 -8.62 20.77
C ARG A 161 1.53 -7.72 21.66
N GLU A 162 2.08 -6.58 22.08
CA GLU A 162 1.27 -5.47 22.56
C GLU A 162 0.13 -5.28 21.56
N LYS A 163 -1.10 -5.12 22.05
CA LYS A 163 -2.27 -4.87 21.19
C LYS A 163 -1.91 -3.71 20.25
N PRO A 164 -1.93 -3.91 18.92
CA PRO A 164 -1.46 -2.92 17.97
C PRO A 164 -2.24 -1.62 18.19
N SER A 165 -1.51 -0.51 18.37
CA SER A 165 -2.13 0.82 18.44
C SER A 165 -2.92 1.05 17.16
N ARG A 166 -4.23 1.30 17.30
CA ARG A 166 -5.11 1.59 16.16
C ARG A 166 -4.63 2.85 15.45
N LEU A 167 -4.44 2.75 14.14
CA LEU A 167 -3.92 3.83 13.31
C LEU A 167 -5.05 4.45 12.50
N LEU A 168 -5.09 5.78 12.48
CA LEU A 168 -5.98 6.55 11.63
C LEU A 168 -5.15 7.30 10.59
N ILE A 169 -5.31 6.94 9.32
CA ILE A 169 -4.49 7.49 8.23
C ILE A 169 -5.35 8.33 7.30
N PHE A 170 -5.16 9.64 7.31
CA PHE A 170 -5.76 10.56 6.37
C PHE A 170 -5.03 10.50 5.04
N THR A 171 -5.77 10.30 3.96
CA THR A 171 -5.24 10.09 2.61
C THR A 171 -5.83 11.09 1.64
N SER A 172 -4.99 11.62 0.77
CA SER A 172 -5.38 12.56 -0.27
C SER A 172 -4.87 12.08 -1.63
N SER A 173 -5.70 12.23 -2.66
CA SER A 173 -5.35 11.85 -4.03
C SER A 173 -4.47 12.86 -4.75
N ARG A 174 -4.42 14.11 -4.27
CA ARG A 174 -3.67 15.18 -4.93
C ARG A 174 -2.45 15.58 -4.12
N THR A 175 -2.67 15.99 -2.88
CA THR A 175 -1.61 16.62 -2.08
C THR A 175 -1.65 16.26 -0.62
N LEU A 176 -0.45 16.12 -0.08
CA LEU A 176 -0.21 15.83 1.33
C LEU A 176 -0.75 16.93 2.24
N ALA A 177 -0.68 18.20 1.80
CA ALA A 177 -1.20 19.35 2.53
C ALA A 177 -2.68 19.18 2.90
N LEU A 178 -3.50 18.58 2.02
CA LEU A 178 -4.91 18.35 2.31
C LEU A 178 -5.12 17.26 3.37
N ALA A 179 -4.37 16.15 3.26
CA ALA A 179 -4.43 15.06 4.23
C ALA A 179 -3.99 15.54 5.64
N LEU A 180 -2.92 16.35 5.69
CA LEU A 180 -2.43 16.96 6.92
C LEU A 180 -3.44 17.94 7.53
N ALA A 181 -4.09 18.78 6.72
CA ALA A 181 -5.10 19.71 7.20
C ALA A 181 -6.26 18.96 7.87
N ALA A 182 -6.74 17.89 7.23
CA ALA A 182 -7.80 17.06 7.80
C ALA A 182 -7.37 16.35 9.09
N ALA A 183 -6.16 15.78 9.13
CA ALA A 183 -5.62 15.11 10.31
C ALA A 183 -5.44 16.07 11.50
N THR A 184 -4.88 17.26 11.25
CA THR A 184 -4.70 18.30 12.28
C THR A 184 -6.03 18.80 12.82
N LEU A 185 -7.01 19.03 11.94
CA LEU A 185 -8.36 19.41 12.36
C LEU A 185 -8.99 18.30 13.22
N TYR A 186 -8.87 17.02 12.82
CA TYR A 186 -9.36 15.90 13.61
C TYR A 186 -8.78 15.88 15.03
N LEU A 187 -7.46 16.00 15.18
CA LEU A 187 -6.79 15.97 16.48
C LEU A 187 -7.25 17.12 17.39
N ARG A 188 -7.32 18.34 16.87
CA ARG A 188 -7.76 19.52 17.63
C ARG A 188 -9.20 19.43 18.07
N VAL A 189 -10.09 19.01 17.17
CA VAL A 189 -11.51 18.79 17.49
C VAL A 189 -11.66 17.66 18.51
N SER A 190 -10.81 16.64 18.47
CA SER A 190 -10.77 15.56 19.46
C SER A 190 -10.29 16.05 20.83
N ALA A 191 -9.37 17.01 20.87
CA ALA A 191 -8.90 17.67 22.09
C ALA A 191 -9.86 18.74 22.66
N GLY A 192 -11.04 18.93 22.08
CA GLY A 192 -12.03 19.91 22.55
C GLY A 192 -11.71 21.37 22.20
N SER A 193 -10.72 21.62 21.33
CA SER A 193 -10.40 22.98 20.88
C SER A 193 -11.51 23.54 19.98
N PRO A 194 -11.80 24.85 20.08
CA PRO A 194 -12.66 25.54 19.13
C PRO A 194 -12.15 25.36 17.72
N LEU A 195 -13.11 25.24 16.82
CA LEU A 195 -12.95 24.70 15.49
C LEU A 195 -12.42 25.84 14.54
N GLU A 196 -12.37 27.09 15.03
CA GLU A 196 -11.86 28.32 14.39
C GLU A 196 -10.33 28.42 14.43
N TYR A 197 -9.59 27.61 13.67
CA TYR A 197 -8.12 27.68 13.74
C TYR A 197 -7.35 27.33 12.48
N LEU A 198 -8.00 27.43 11.32
CA LEU A 198 -7.30 27.27 10.06
C LEU A 198 -6.15 28.28 9.92
N ASP A 199 -6.19 29.44 10.60
CA ASP A 199 -5.22 30.54 10.51
C ASP A 199 -3.80 30.23 10.94
N GLU A 200 -3.59 29.23 11.80
CA GLU A 200 -2.26 28.76 12.18
C GLU A 200 -1.77 27.59 11.33
N TYR A 201 -2.47 27.21 10.26
CA TYR A 201 -1.99 26.17 9.38
C TYR A 201 -0.62 26.59 8.81
N PRO A 202 0.45 25.82 9.05
CA PRO A 202 1.81 26.27 8.76
C PRO A 202 1.94 26.63 7.29
N ARG A 203 2.27 27.89 7.03
CA ARG A 203 2.49 28.46 5.68
C ARG A 203 3.78 27.96 5.04
N GLU A 204 4.45 27.01 5.68
CA GLU A 204 5.77 26.55 5.28
C GLU A 204 5.73 25.72 3.99
N ASN A 205 6.71 25.96 3.12
CA ASN A 205 6.84 25.36 1.80
C ASN A 205 7.22 23.85 1.82
N THR A 206 7.37 23.26 3.01
CA THR A 206 7.84 21.88 3.22
C THR A 206 6.80 20.82 2.82
N PHE A 207 5.51 21.19 2.77
CA PHE A 207 4.42 20.26 2.41
C PHE A 207 4.38 19.88 0.93
N TRP A 208 4.94 20.72 0.07
CA TRP A 208 4.91 20.55 -1.38
C TRP A 208 6.03 19.66 -1.92
N LYS A 209 7.05 19.37 -1.09
CA LYS A 209 8.30 18.73 -1.52
C LYS A 209 8.43 17.24 -1.17
N LYS A 210 7.40 16.59 -0.61
CA LYS A 210 7.53 15.22 -0.11
C LYS A 210 7.23 14.13 -1.13
N LYS A 211 7.94 13.00 -0.97
CA LYS A 211 7.80 11.81 -1.82
C LYS A 211 6.41 11.19 -1.61
N PRO A 212 5.71 10.79 -2.68
CA PRO A 212 4.44 10.07 -2.58
C PRO A 212 4.57 8.80 -1.72
N GLY A 213 3.53 8.50 -0.95
CA GLY A 213 3.44 7.26 -0.16
C GLY A 213 4.09 7.31 1.22
N GLN A 214 4.82 8.36 1.57
CA GLN A 214 5.36 8.50 2.92
C GLN A 214 4.21 8.69 3.94
N LEU A 215 4.24 7.97 5.05
CA LEU A 215 3.33 8.18 6.17
C LEU A 215 3.93 9.21 7.13
N LEU A 216 3.18 10.26 7.41
CA LEU A 216 3.60 11.29 8.37
C LEU A 216 2.78 11.18 9.64
N PHE A 217 3.45 10.98 10.76
CA PHE A 217 2.82 11.09 12.07
C PHE A 217 2.43 12.54 12.32
N VAL A 218 1.17 12.76 12.68
CA VAL A 218 0.60 14.09 12.96
C VAL A 218 0.42 14.28 14.47
N GLY A 219 0.03 13.22 15.18
CA GLY A 219 -0.16 13.23 16.63
C GLY A 219 -1.00 12.06 17.10
N GLU A 220 -1.32 12.07 18.39
CA GLU A 220 -2.17 11.08 19.04
C GLU A 220 -3.41 11.77 19.58
N ASP A 221 -4.58 11.17 19.38
CA ASP A 221 -5.83 11.71 19.93
C ASP A 221 -5.99 11.35 21.42
N PRO A 222 -6.93 11.99 22.14
CA PRO A 222 -7.13 11.71 23.57
C PRO A 222 -7.55 10.27 23.91
N TYR A 223 -7.91 9.46 22.91
CA TYR A 223 -8.29 8.06 23.05
C TYR A 223 -7.14 7.10 22.71
N GLY A 224 -5.95 7.62 22.42
CA GLY A 224 -4.76 6.84 22.09
C GLY A 224 -4.69 6.39 20.63
N LEU A 225 -5.51 6.96 19.73
CA LEU A 225 -5.41 6.71 18.29
C LEU A 225 -4.26 7.52 17.69
N LYS A 226 -3.31 6.82 17.05
CA LYS A 226 -2.22 7.48 16.35
C LYS A 226 -2.69 7.93 14.98
N VAL A 227 -2.55 9.23 14.71
CA VAL A 227 -3.04 9.87 13.50
C VAL A 227 -1.87 10.14 12.54
N TYR A 228 -2.04 9.69 11.31
CA TYR A 228 -1.09 9.86 10.22
C TYR A 228 -1.73 10.54 9.02
N ALA A 229 -0.91 11.11 8.15
CA ALA A 229 -1.32 11.67 6.88
C ALA A 229 -0.40 11.23 5.73
N THR A 230 -0.97 10.99 4.55
CA THR A 230 -0.20 10.66 3.35
C THR A 230 -0.88 11.11 2.06
N ALA A 231 -0.07 11.30 1.01
CA ALA A 231 -0.53 11.52 -0.35
C ALA A 231 -0.32 10.25 -1.18
N ILE A 232 -1.41 9.74 -1.74
CA ILE A 232 -1.43 8.40 -2.35
C ILE A 232 -1.86 8.39 -3.82
N GLY A 233 -2.09 9.56 -4.42
CA GLY A 233 -2.54 9.63 -5.81
C GLY A 233 -3.96 9.06 -6.00
N PRO A 234 -4.31 8.63 -7.23
CA PRO A 234 -5.62 8.05 -7.51
C PRO A 234 -5.82 6.63 -6.94
N TYR A 235 -4.87 6.13 -6.14
CA TYR A 235 -4.76 4.73 -5.76
C TYR A 235 -5.48 4.36 -4.45
N PHE A 236 -6.43 5.16 -3.96
CA PHE A 236 -7.11 4.91 -2.67
C PHE A 236 -7.67 3.49 -2.54
N ASN A 237 -8.50 3.05 -3.48
CA ASN A 237 -9.13 1.72 -3.41
C ASN A 237 -8.09 0.59 -3.49
N LEU A 238 -7.08 0.77 -4.35
CA LEU A 238 -5.99 -0.18 -4.53
C LEU A 238 -5.15 -0.31 -3.25
N LEU A 239 -4.78 0.83 -2.66
CA LEU A 239 -4.03 0.88 -1.42
C LEU A 239 -4.84 0.29 -0.26
N HIS A 240 -6.14 0.56 -0.19
CA HIS A 240 -7.02 0.00 0.83
C HIS A 240 -7.00 -1.54 0.79
N GLN A 241 -7.16 -2.13 -0.40
CA GLN A 241 -7.10 -3.57 -0.59
C GLN A 241 -5.72 -4.16 -0.20
N ILE A 242 -4.64 -3.47 -0.57
CA ILE A 242 -3.28 -3.86 -0.18
C ILE A 242 -3.10 -3.79 1.33
N VAL A 243 -3.61 -2.75 2.00
CA VAL A 243 -3.52 -2.59 3.46
C VAL A 243 -4.27 -3.72 4.17
N GLU A 244 -5.48 -4.05 3.73
CA GLU A 244 -6.22 -5.20 4.30
C GLU A 244 -5.43 -6.51 4.14
N GLY A 245 -4.88 -6.74 2.94
CA GLY A 245 -4.02 -7.89 2.69
C GLY A 245 -2.80 -7.89 3.61
N PHE A 246 -2.14 -6.74 3.75
CA PHE A 246 -0.96 -6.56 4.60
C PHE A 246 -1.26 -6.85 6.07
N LEU A 247 -2.34 -6.31 6.62
CA LEU A 247 -2.78 -6.59 7.99
C LEU A 247 -3.06 -8.08 8.21
N SER A 248 -3.74 -8.72 7.25
CA SER A 248 -4.03 -10.15 7.28
C SER A 248 -2.75 -10.99 7.31
N LEU A 249 -1.69 -10.58 6.60
CA LEU A 249 -0.39 -11.28 6.66
C LEU A 249 0.13 -11.34 8.10
N TRP A 250 -0.09 -10.28 8.87
CA TRP A 250 0.37 -10.16 10.24
C TRP A 250 -0.66 -10.65 11.26
N GLY A 251 -1.81 -11.18 10.85
CA GLY A 251 -2.88 -11.57 11.77
C GLY A 251 -3.45 -10.39 12.56
N LEU A 252 -3.38 -9.18 11.99
CA LEU A 252 -3.94 -7.98 12.59
C LEU A 252 -5.38 -7.80 12.12
N ASP A 253 -6.22 -7.30 13.02
CA ASP A 253 -7.61 -7.01 12.68
C ASP A 253 -7.70 -5.89 11.63
N LYS A 254 -8.70 -5.95 10.75
CA LYS A 254 -8.90 -4.94 9.69
C LYS A 254 -9.10 -3.53 10.24
N ASP A 255 -9.64 -3.39 11.45
CA ASP A 255 -9.82 -2.10 12.12
C ASP A 255 -8.54 -1.57 12.79
N SER A 256 -7.43 -2.31 12.73
CA SER A 256 -6.13 -1.83 13.24
C SER A 256 -5.64 -0.62 12.46
N VAL A 257 -6.01 -0.48 11.18
CA VAL A 257 -5.65 0.65 10.33
C VAL A 257 -6.86 1.12 9.56
N ARG A 258 -7.23 2.38 9.75
CA ARG A 258 -8.34 3.00 9.03
C ARG A 258 -7.83 4.06 8.06
N LEU A 259 -8.09 3.87 6.77
CA LEU A 259 -7.79 4.86 5.74
C LEU A 259 -8.98 5.79 5.55
N ILE A 260 -8.75 7.10 5.63
CA ILE A 260 -9.76 8.14 5.43
C ILE A 260 -9.45 8.90 4.15
N LYS A 261 -10.36 8.90 3.18
CA LYS A 261 -10.23 9.68 1.95
C LYS A 261 -10.79 11.10 2.14
N VAL A 262 -9.93 12.11 2.05
CA VAL A 262 -10.33 13.50 2.35
C VAL A 262 -10.78 14.29 1.11
N ASP A 263 -10.49 13.79 -0.09
CA ASP A 263 -10.68 14.54 -1.34
C ASP A 263 -12.10 15.09 -1.52
N ARG A 264 -13.13 14.32 -1.14
CA ARG A 264 -14.54 14.70 -1.34
C ARG A 264 -14.99 15.91 -0.51
N TYR A 265 -14.24 16.24 0.55
CA TYR A 265 -14.59 17.31 1.47
C TYR A 265 -13.90 18.63 1.12
N ALA A 266 -12.94 18.61 0.18
CA ALA A 266 -12.21 19.79 -0.23
C ALA A 266 -12.93 20.55 -1.35
N SER A 267 -12.96 21.87 -1.25
CA SER A 267 -13.51 22.73 -2.30
C SER A 267 -12.59 22.75 -3.53
N PRO A 268 -13.13 23.09 -4.72
CA PRO A 268 -12.32 23.33 -5.91
C PRO A 268 -11.17 24.33 -5.69
N LEU A 269 -11.39 25.34 -4.83
CA LEU A 269 -10.38 26.33 -4.45
C LEU A 269 -9.24 25.71 -3.65
N THR A 270 -9.55 24.79 -2.74
CA THR A 270 -8.53 24.04 -2.00
C THR A 270 -7.64 23.27 -2.97
N HIS A 271 -8.25 22.59 -3.94
CA HIS A 271 -7.52 21.87 -4.98
C HIS A 271 -6.72 22.81 -5.90
N LEU A 272 -7.26 23.97 -6.24
CA LEU A 272 -6.60 24.95 -7.10
C LEU A 272 -5.38 25.55 -6.41
N GLY A 273 -5.53 26.02 -5.18
CA GLY A 273 -4.41 26.56 -4.40
C GLY A 273 -3.33 25.51 -4.18
N SER A 274 -3.74 24.26 -4.03
CA SER A 274 -2.83 23.13 -3.95
C SER A 274 -2.09 22.82 -5.25
N LEU A 275 -2.76 22.93 -6.40
CA LEU A 275 -2.19 22.65 -7.72
C LEU A 275 -1.19 23.75 -8.14
N LEU A 276 -1.52 24.99 -7.81
CA LEU A 276 -0.73 26.16 -8.19
C LEU A 276 0.32 26.56 -7.14
N HIS A 277 0.45 25.79 -6.05
CA HIS A 277 1.30 26.14 -4.90
C HIS A 277 1.03 27.56 -4.36
N LEU A 278 -0.25 27.92 -4.23
CA LEU A 278 -0.72 29.20 -3.71
C LEU A 278 -1.32 28.99 -2.31
N PRO A 279 -0.55 29.20 -1.22
CA PRO A 279 -0.99 28.91 0.14
C PRO A 279 -2.25 29.67 0.55
N TRP A 280 -2.39 30.92 0.09
CA TRP A 280 -3.55 31.77 0.39
C TRP A 280 -4.84 31.25 -0.27
N VAL A 281 -4.77 30.76 -1.53
CA VAL A 281 -5.91 30.14 -2.22
C VAL A 281 -6.28 28.82 -1.55
N PHE A 282 -5.27 28.02 -1.18
CA PHE A 282 -5.47 26.75 -0.48
C PHE A 282 -6.18 26.97 0.85
N HIS A 283 -5.73 27.94 1.64
CA HIS A 283 -6.31 28.32 2.91
C HIS A 283 -7.74 28.81 2.80
N TRP A 284 -7.99 29.72 1.85
CA TRP A 284 -9.32 30.24 1.61
C TRP A 284 -10.28 29.13 1.16
N GLY A 285 -9.78 28.21 0.33
CA GLY A 285 -10.49 27.00 -0.06
C GLY A 285 -10.82 26.10 1.13
N LEU A 286 -9.87 25.85 2.04
CA LEU A 286 -10.06 25.06 3.25
C LEU A 286 -11.13 25.69 4.15
N ARG A 287 -11.05 27.01 4.40
CA ARG A 287 -12.05 27.75 5.19
C ARG A 287 -13.45 27.61 4.60
N ARG A 288 -13.60 27.66 3.28
CA ARG A 288 -14.90 27.46 2.61
C ARG A 288 -15.41 26.02 2.70
N SER A 289 -14.50 25.06 2.86
CA SER A 289 -14.80 23.62 2.95
C SER A 289 -15.07 23.15 4.37
N TYR A 290 -15.09 24.08 5.32
CA TYR A 290 -15.01 23.79 6.73
C TYR A 290 -16.20 22.99 7.26
N SER A 291 -17.43 23.33 6.86
CA SER A 291 -18.63 22.57 7.26
C SER A 291 -18.56 21.10 6.80
N HIS A 292 -17.97 20.85 5.63
CA HIS A 292 -17.75 19.50 5.12
C HIS A 292 -16.69 18.75 5.93
N PHE A 293 -15.57 19.39 6.28
CA PHE A 293 -14.56 18.78 7.15
C PHE A 293 -15.08 18.50 8.56
N SER A 294 -15.90 19.39 9.11
CA SER A 294 -16.57 19.16 10.40
C SER A 294 -17.46 17.90 10.35
N LYS A 295 -18.21 17.73 9.27
CA LYS A 295 -19.01 16.51 9.02
C LYS A 295 -18.13 15.25 8.88
N LEU A 296 -17.00 15.32 8.18
CA LEU A 296 -16.05 14.22 8.12
C LEU A 296 -15.58 13.82 9.53
N ILE A 297 -15.20 14.80 10.34
CA ILE A 297 -14.65 14.56 11.67
C ILE A 297 -15.72 13.95 12.59
N SER A 298 -16.97 14.40 12.51
CA SER A 298 -18.06 13.79 13.27
C SER A 298 -18.33 12.35 12.84
N GLU A 299 -18.33 12.06 11.54
CA GLU A 299 -18.43 10.69 10.99
C GLU A 299 -17.29 9.80 11.52
N VAL A 300 -16.05 10.29 11.48
CA VAL A 300 -14.88 9.53 11.96
C VAL A 300 -14.95 9.29 13.46
N LYS A 301 -15.35 10.30 14.25
CA LYS A 301 -15.50 10.19 15.71
C LYS A 301 -16.62 9.24 16.13
N LEU A 302 -17.78 9.30 15.48
CA LEU A 302 -18.91 8.41 15.79
C LEU A 302 -18.53 6.95 15.57
N ASP A 303 -17.85 6.67 14.46
CA ASP A 303 -17.35 5.33 14.15
C ASP A 303 -16.19 4.89 15.07
N ALA A 304 -15.35 5.83 15.53
CA ALA A 304 -14.30 5.53 16.49
C ALA A 304 -14.90 5.25 17.89
N GLY A 305 -15.90 6.01 18.31
CA GLY A 305 -16.58 5.89 19.60
C GLY A 305 -17.48 4.66 19.71
N SER A 306 -18.25 4.31 18.67
CA SER A 306 -19.11 3.12 18.65
C SER A 306 -18.31 1.81 18.77
N LYS A 307 -17.12 1.77 18.16
CA LYS A 307 -16.20 0.62 18.23
C LYS A 307 -15.33 0.58 19.50
N ILE A 308 -15.37 1.61 20.33
CA ILE A 308 -14.79 1.59 21.68
C ILE A 308 -15.83 1.04 22.67
N SER A 309 -17.11 1.37 22.52
CA SER A 309 -18.18 0.86 23.38
C SER A 309 -18.44 -0.65 23.22
N ASP A 310 -18.32 -1.21 22.01
CA ASP A 310 -18.52 -2.66 21.77
C ASP A 310 -17.39 -3.54 22.34
N ASN A 311 -16.20 -2.99 22.61
CA ASN A 311 -15.10 -3.71 23.25
C ASN A 311 -15.02 -3.48 24.77
N GLY A 312 -15.96 -2.69 25.33
CA GLY A 312 -16.06 -2.42 26.77
C GLY A 312 -17.13 -3.24 27.50
N SER A 313 -17.86 -4.11 26.79
CA SER A 313 -19.01 -4.87 27.28
C SER A 313 -18.74 -6.37 27.48
N GLU A 314 -17.50 -6.84 27.36
CA GLU A 314 -17.08 -8.13 27.91
C GLU A 314 -16.31 -7.89 29.21
N LYS A 315 -17.06 -7.83 30.32
CA LYS A 315 -16.57 -8.06 31.68
C LYS A 315 -17.03 -9.44 32.13
#